data_AF-A0A1F9CSX7-F1
#
_entry.id   AF-A0A1F9CSX7-F1
#
_cell.length_a   1.000
_cell.length_b   1.000
_cell.length_c   1.000
_cell.angle_alpha   90.00
_cell.angle_beta   90.00
_cell.angle_gamma   90.00
#
_symmetry.space_group_name_H-M   'P 1'
#
loop_
_entity.id
_entity.type
_entity.pdbx_description
1 polymer ?
#
loop_
_entity_poly.entity_id
_entity_poly.type
_entity_poly.pdbx_seq_one_letter_code
_entity_poly.pdbx_strand_id
1 'polypeptide(L)'
;MPTQKFPHNPPQGLDHFKCYRATGRNIAQVVSLNDQFVQSPDVKVLEPFGFCNPVAKLHNNQVTPIQNSKAHLVCYTITREPFETSVDTLNQFGPESLLVHGTDLLCVPSAKLRVRTLQ
;
A
#
# COMPACT_ATOMS: atom_id res chain seq x y z
N MET A 1 -1.24 14.04 -8.71
CA MET A 1 0.15 14.38 -8.35
C MET A 1 0.66 13.34 -7.36
N PRO A 2 1.80 12.69 -7.64
CA PRO A 2 2.38 11.66 -6.79
C PRO A 2 2.88 12.24 -5.45
N THR A 3 2.89 11.39 -4.42
CA THR A 3 3.45 11.69 -3.09
C THR A 3 4.97 11.83 -3.18
N GLN A 4 5.55 12.85 -2.55
CA GLN A 4 6.99 13.07 -2.42
C GLN A 4 7.43 12.85 -0.97
N LYS A 5 8.52 12.10 -0.76
CA LYS A 5 9.18 11.99 0.55
C LYS A 5 10.51 12.71 0.47
N PHE A 6 10.67 13.84 1.16
CA PHE A 6 11.95 14.56 1.18
C PHE A 6 13.07 13.66 1.75
N PRO A 7 14.31 13.75 1.24
CA PRO A 7 14.78 14.61 0.13
C PRO A 7 14.57 14.01 -1.28
N HIS A 8 13.83 12.92 -1.41
CA HIS A 8 13.71 12.15 -2.64
C HIS A 8 12.65 12.74 -3.58
N ASN A 9 12.87 12.61 -4.89
CA ASN A 9 11.86 12.92 -5.89
C ASN A 9 10.67 11.95 -5.77
N PRO A 10 9.46 12.38 -6.19
CA PRO A 10 8.32 11.47 -6.21
C PRO A 10 8.63 10.26 -7.11
N PRO A 11 8.12 9.07 -6.76
CA PRO A 11 8.30 7.88 -7.57
C PRO A 11 7.67 8.07 -8.95
N GLN A 12 8.44 7.75 -9.99
CA GLN A 12 7.93 7.70 -11.35
C GLN A 12 7.19 6.38 -11.60
N GLY A 13 6.06 6.42 -12.28
CA GLY A 13 5.29 5.21 -12.61
C GLY A 13 4.44 4.63 -11.47
N LEU A 14 4.34 5.27 -10.31
CA LEU A 14 3.43 4.84 -9.24
C LEU A 14 2.02 5.40 -9.45
N ASP A 15 1.02 4.53 -9.44
CA ASP A 15 -0.40 4.90 -9.55
C ASP A 15 -1.03 5.28 -8.20
N HIS A 16 -2.15 6.01 -8.26
CA HIS A 16 -3.08 6.04 -7.14
C HIS A 16 -3.80 4.70 -7.02
N PHE A 17 -4.16 4.30 -5.80
CA PHE A 17 -4.88 3.04 -5.55
C PHE A 17 -6.20 3.29 -4.84
N LYS A 18 -7.27 2.63 -5.30
CA LYS A 18 -8.53 2.50 -4.59
C LYS A 18 -8.64 1.09 -4.02
N CYS A 19 -8.66 1.01 -2.70
CA CYS A 19 -8.72 -0.25 -1.96
C CYS A 19 -10.13 -0.57 -1.48
N TYR A 20 -10.51 -1.84 -1.60
CA TYR A 20 -11.74 -2.40 -1.07
C TYR A 20 -11.39 -3.36 0.07
N ARG A 21 -12.18 -3.38 1.14
CA ARG A 21 -12.08 -4.45 2.15
C ARG A 21 -12.18 -5.79 1.42
N ALA A 22 -11.24 -6.68 1.70
CA ALA A 22 -11.23 -8.03 1.18
C ALA A 22 -11.24 -9.01 2.34
N THR A 23 -11.81 -10.18 2.10
CA THR A 23 -11.74 -11.33 3.00
C THR A 23 -11.28 -12.53 2.19
N GLY A 24 -10.66 -13.50 2.85
CA GLY A 24 -10.14 -14.69 2.20
C GLY A 24 -9.50 -15.62 3.21
N ARG A 25 -8.84 -16.66 2.70
CA ARG A 25 -8.12 -17.62 3.54
C ARG A 25 -6.98 -16.94 4.31
N ASN A 26 -6.71 -17.41 5.53
CA ASN A 26 -5.48 -17.08 6.22
C ASN A 26 -4.31 -17.81 5.53
N ILE A 27 -3.27 -17.06 5.16
CA ILE A 27 -2.11 -17.60 4.45
C ILE A 27 -1.14 -18.32 5.40
N ALA A 28 -1.01 -17.83 6.64
CA ALA A 28 -0.15 -18.33 7.70
C ALA A 28 1.31 -18.59 7.26
N GLN A 29 1.85 -17.73 6.39
CA GLN A 29 3.23 -17.86 5.88
C GLN A 29 4.18 -16.97 6.66
N VAL A 30 5.37 -17.48 6.97
CA VAL A 30 6.43 -16.70 7.62
C VAL A 30 7.35 -16.10 6.56
N VAL A 31 7.65 -14.81 6.69
CA VAL A 31 8.56 -14.05 5.82
C VAL A 31 9.49 -13.16 6.64
N SER A 32 10.60 -12.74 6.05
CA SER A 32 11.45 -11.68 6.60
C SER A 32 11.22 -10.39 5.81
N LEU A 33 10.98 -9.29 6.50
CA LEU A 33 10.79 -7.97 5.90
C LEU A 33 11.90 -7.03 6.38
N ASN A 34 12.27 -6.09 5.52
CA ASN A 34 13.22 -5.04 5.86
C ASN A 34 12.81 -3.77 5.12
N ASP A 35 12.70 -2.68 5.86
CA ASP A 35 12.47 -1.35 5.30
C ASP A 35 13.52 -0.36 5.82
N GLN A 36 13.24 0.94 5.71
CA GLN A 36 14.20 1.97 6.14
C GLN A 36 14.21 2.22 7.65
N PHE A 37 13.30 1.60 8.40
CA PHE A 37 13.12 1.80 9.84
C PHE A 37 13.53 0.56 10.63
N VAL A 38 13.07 -0.63 10.22
CA VAL A 38 13.20 -1.85 11.01
C VAL A 38 13.47 -3.07 10.13
N GLN A 39 14.25 -4.00 10.67
CA GLN A 39 14.42 -5.34 10.13
C GLN A 39 13.57 -6.31 10.93
N SER A 40 12.64 -6.98 10.25
CA SER A 40 11.59 -7.81 10.84
C SER A 40 11.73 -9.27 10.41
N PRO A 41 12.53 -10.10 11.11
CA PRO A 41 12.54 -11.53 10.88
C PRO A 41 11.24 -12.18 11.35
N ASP A 42 10.89 -13.32 10.75
CA ASP A 42 9.80 -14.19 11.20
C ASP A 42 8.38 -13.57 11.28
N VAL A 43 8.08 -12.60 10.40
CA VAL A 43 6.76 -11.99 10.29
C VAL A 43 5.76 -12.98 9.69
N LYS A 44 4.64 -13.21 10.36
CA LYS A 44 3.55 -14.04 9.80
C LYS A 44 2.61 -13.20 8.95
N VAL A 45 2.41 -13.59 7.70
CA VAL A 45 1.39 -13.09 6.78
C VAL A 45 0.10 -13.88 6.99
N LEU A 46 -0.98 -13.18 7.31
CA LEU A 46 -2.24 -13.77 7.77
C LEU A 46 -3.33 -13.66 6.70
N GLU A 47 -4.50 -13.09 6.99
CA GLU A 47 -5.61 -12.98 6.04
C GLU A 47 -5.57 -11.67 5.21
N PRO A 48 -6.19 -11.65 4.01
CA PRO A 48 -6.38 -10.42 3.26
C PRO A 48 -7.14 -9.37 4.09
N PHE A 49 -6.63 -8.16 4.06
CA PHE A 49 -7.29 -6.96 4.59
C PHE A 49 -7.99 -6.18 3.48
N GLY A 50 -7.33 -6.03 2.32
CA GLY A 50 -7.86 -5.24 1.21
C GLY A 50 -7.31 -5.60 -0.16
N PHE A 51 -8.12 -5.34 -1.20
CA PHE A 51 -7.75 -5.46 -2.60
C PHE A 51 -7.76 -4.08 -3.26
N CYS A 52 -6.61 -3.67 -3.80
CA CYS A 52 -6.36 -2.33 -4.31
C CYS A 52 -6.22 -2.33 -5.83
N ASN A 53 -6.98 -1.47 -6.50
CA ASN A 53 -6.93 -1.27 -7.94
C ASN A 53 -6.24 0.06 -8.26
N PRO A 54 -5.42 0.12 -9.33
CA PRO A 54 -4.95 1.41 -9.82
C PRO A 54 -6.15 2.26 -10.26
N VAL A 55 -6.13 3.56 -9.95
CA VAL A 55 -7.27 4.46 -10.16
C VAL A 55 -6.84 5.79 -10.77
N ALA A 56 -7.60 6.25 -11.76
CA ALA A 56 -7.47 7.60 -12.26
C ALA A 56 -8.15 8.57 -11.28
N LYS A 57 -7.47 9.64 -10.89
CA LYS A 57 -8.01 10.65 -9.97
C LYS A 57 -8.23 11.96 -10.71
N LEU A 58 -9.47 12.46 -10.72
CA LEU A 58 -9.81 13.82 -11.15
C LEU A 58 -9.87 14.75 -9.94
N HIS A 59 -9.14 15.87 -9.99
CA HIS A 59 -9.17 16.90 -8.96
C HIS A 59 -8.79 18.26 -9.57
N ASN A 60 -9.58 19.31 -9.31
CA ASN A 60 -9.36 20.66 -9.88
C ASN A 60 -9.14 20.65 -11.40
N ASN A 61 -10.00 19.92 -12.12
CA ASN A 61 -9.91 19.71 -13.59
C ASN A 61 -8.60 19.05 -14.07
N GLN A 62 -7.78 18.52 -13.17
CA GLN A 62 -6.59 17.75 -13.52
C GLN A 62 -6.81 16.26 -13.27
N VAL A 63 -6.48 15.45 -14.25
CA VAL A 63 -6.53 13.98 -14.15
C VAL A 63 -5.13 13.45 -13.89
N THR A 64 -4.96 12.67 -12.83
CA THR A 64 -3.82 11.75 -12.69
C THR A 64 -4.23 10.42 -13.32
N PRO A 65 -3.68 10.02 -14.48
CA PRO A 65 -4.11 8.83 -15.21
C PRO A 65 -3.59 7.54 -14.54
N ILE A 66 -4.18 6.41 -14.93
CA ILE A 66 -3.64 5.08 -14.63
C ILE A 66 -2.48 4.82 -15.59
N GLN A 67 -1.28 4.66 -15.06
CA GLN A 67 -0.07 4.33 -15.83
C GLN A 67 0.11 2.81 -15.94
N ASN A 68 -0.22 2.06 -14.89
CA ASN A 68 -0.02 0.61 -14.79
C ASN A 68 -1.34 -0.11 -14.48
N SER A 69 -2.19 -0.27 -15.49
CA SER A 69 -3.54 -0.87 -15.34
C SER A 69 -3.58 -2.32 -14.82
N LYS A 70 -2.44 -3.04 -14.86
CA LYS A 70 -2.29 -4.41 -14.37
C LYS A 70 -1.68 -4.51 -12.96
N ALA A 71 -1.16 -3.41 -12.41
CA ALA A 71 -0.53 -3.40 -11.10
C ALA A 71 -1.61 -3.31 -10.01
N HIS A 72 -2.18 -4.43 -9.60
CA HIS A 72 -3.06 -4.48 -8.43
C HIS A 72 -2.25 -4.80 -7.17
N LEU A 73 -2.78 -4.49 -5.99
CA LEU A 73 -2.20 -4.93 -4.72
C LEU A 73 -3.24 -5.74 -3.93
N VAL A 74 -2.76 -6.72 -3.18
CA VAL A 74 -3.52 -7.30 -2.05
C VAL A 74 -2.74 -6.98 -0.79
N CYS A 75 -3.38 -6.36 0.19
CA CYS A 75 -2.80 -6.09 1.50
C CYS A 75 -3.28 -7.15 2.48
N TYR A 76 -2.35 -7.76 3.21
CA TYR A 76 -2.59 -8.79 4.22
C TYR A 76 -2.27 -8.24 5.61
N THR A 77 -3.00 -8.70 6.64
CA THR A 77 -2.58 -8.48 8.02
C THR A 77 -1.30 -9.25 8.30
N ILE A 78 -0.44 -8.68 9.14
CA ILE A 78 0.81 -9.30 9.58
C ILE A 78 0.93 -9.29 11.11
N THR A 79 1.78 -10.15 11.66
CA THR A 79 2.16 -10.04 13.08
C THR A 79 2.83 -8.70 13.33
N ARG A 80 2.28 -7.95 14.28
CA ARG A 80 2.76 -6.61 14.60
C ARG A 80 4.12 -6.65 15.28
N GLU A 81 5.07 -5.94 14.71
CA GLU A 81 6.33 -5.62 15.37
C GLU A 81 6.25 -4.19 15.92
N PRO A 82 6.40 -3.97 17.24
CA PRO A 82 6.39 -2.64 17.82
C PRO A 82 7.61 -1.84 17.36
N PHE A 83 7.38 -0.68 16.75
CA PHE A 83 8.35 0.38 16.57
C PHE A 83 7.63 1.73 16.59
N GLU A 84 8.37 2.82 16.73
CA GLU A 84 7.83 4.17 16.62
C GLU A 84 8.86 5.11 15.98
N THR A 85 8.42 5.93 15.03
CA THR A 85 9.26 6.96 14.39
C THR A 85 8.40 8.08 13.81
N SER A 86 9.03 9.21 13.45
CA SER A 86 8.36 10.31 12.75
C SER A 86 8.84 10.38 11.30
N VAL A 87 7.90 10.62 10.37
CA VAL A 87 8.20 10.75 8.94
C VAL A 87 7.56 12.03 8.40
N ASP A 88 8.39 12.91 7.86
CA ASP A 88 7.90 14.04 7.08
C ASP A 88 7.51 13.59 5.67
N THR A 89 6.28 13.95 5.28
CA THR A 89 5.73 13.66 3.96
C THR A 89 5.31 14.95 3.28
N LEU A 90 5.44 15.01 1.96
CA LEU A 90 4.83 16.05 1.13
C LEU A 90 3.98 15.37 0.08
N ASN A 91 2.67 15.59 0.13
CA ASN A 91 1.77 14.98 -0.83
C ASN A 91 0.79 16.01 -1.39
N GLN A 92 -0.18 15.55 -2.18
CA GLN A 92 -1.16 16.43 -2.83
C GLN A 92 -2.10 17.15 -1.84
N PHE A 93 -2.03 16.83 -0.55
CA PHE A 93 -2.75 17.47 0.54
C PHE A 93 -1.86 18.41 1.37
N GLY A 94 -0.57 18.52 1.06
CA GLY A 94 0.38 19.38 1.75
C GLY A 94 1.49 18.61 2.48
N PRO A 95 2.40 19.34 3.16
CA PRO A 95 3.39 18.74 4.04
C PRO A 95 2.77 18.31 5.37
N GLU A 96 3.20 17.17 5.90
CA GLU A 96 2.72 16.62 7.18
C GLU A 96 3.79 15.74 7.83
N SER A 97 3.97 15.87 9.14
CA SER A 97 4.78 14.97 9.95
C SER A 97 3.90 13.86 10.53
N LEU A 98 4.13 12.62 10.12
CA LEU A 98 3.37 11.45 10.52
C LEU A 98 4.09 10.69 11.64
N LEU A 99 3.38 10.40 12.73
CA LEU A 99 3.84 9.41 13.71
C LEU A 99 3.53 8.01 13.18
N VAL A 100 4.58 7.25 12.89
CA VAL A 100 4.49 5.88 12.37
C VAL A 100 4.70 4.91 13.52
N HIS A 101 3.74 4.00 13.71
CA HIS A 101 3.78 2.96 14.73
C HIS A 101 4.07 1.59 14.11
N GLY A 102 4.08 0.56 14.97
CA GLY A 102 4.32 -0.84 14.61
C GLY A 102 3.60 -1.35 13.35
N THR A 103 4.18 -2.37 12.73
CA THR A 103 3.80 -2.87 11.40
C THR A 103 2.41 -3.53 11.37
N ASP A 104 1.50 -3.07 10.52
CA ASP A 104 0.12 -3.61 10.48
C ASP A 104 -0.20 -4.45 9.22
N LEU A 105 0.31 -4.04 8.05
CA LEU A 105 -0.07 -4.63 6.76
C LEU A 105 1.13 -4.85 5.84
N LEU A 106 1.11 -5.95 5.08
CA LEU A 106 1.98 -6.17 3.93
C LEU A 106 1.16 -6.12 2.63
N CYS A 107 1.42 -5.13 1.77
CA CYS A 107 0.78 -5.00 0.46
C CYS A 107 1.65 -5.57 -0.66
N VAL A 108 1.15 -6.62 -1.32
CA VAL A 108 1.91 -7.35 -2.36
C VAL A 108 1.34 -7.11 -3.77
N PRO A 109 2.19 -6.90 -4.79
CA PRO A 109 1.76 -6.90 -6.19
C PRO A 109 0.97 -8.16 -6.54
N SER A 110 -0.15 -7.99 -7.23
CA SER A 110 -1.10 -9.06 -7.53
C SER A 110 -1.71 -8.88 -8.92
N ALA A 111 -2.00 -10.00 -9.59
CA ALA A 111 -2.73 -10.00 -10.85
C ALA A 111 -4.23 -10.25 -10.62
N LYS A 112 -5.09 -9.45 -11.26
CA LYS A 112 -6.54 -9.72 -11.29
C LYS A 112 -6.85 -10.65 -12.46
N LEU A 113 -7.16 -11.91 -12.16
CA LEU A 113 -7.40 -12.93 -13.19
C LEU A 113 -8.81 -12.87 -13.79
N ARG A 114 -9.83 -12.59 -12.97
CA ARG A 114 -11.23 -12.44 -13.41
C ARG A 114 -12.05 -11.67 -12.38
N VAL A 115 -13.14 -11.07 -12.83
CA VAL A 115 -14.20 -10.53 -11.95
C VAL A 115 -15.41 -11.45 -12.08
N ARG A 116 -15.98 -11.87 -10.96
CA ARG A 116 -17.26 -12.58 -10.92
C ARG A 116 -18.30 -11.63 -10.36
N THR A 117 -19.31 -11.29 -11.15
CA THR A 117 -20.44 -10.49 -10.67
C THR A 117 -21.35 -11.41 -9.87
N LEU A 118 -21.76 -10.96 -8.67
CA LEU A 118 -22.83 -11.63 -7.94
C LEU A 118 -24.13 -11.29 -8.68
N GLN A 119 -24.86 -12.31 -9.14
CA GLN A 119 -26.22 -12.16 -9.68
C GLN A 119 -27.20 -11.88 -8.55
#